data_AF-A0A4Q4MGF3-F1
#
_entry.id   AF-A0A4Q4MGF3-F1
#
_cell.length_a   1.000
_cell.length_b   1.000
_cell.length_c   1.000
_cell.angle_alpha   90.00
_cell.angle_beta   90.00
_cell.angle_gamma   90.00
#
_symmetry.space_group_name_H-M   'P 1'
#
loop_
_entity.id
_entity.type
_entity.pdbx_description
1 polymer ?
#
loop_
_entity_poly.entity_id
_entity_poly.type
_entity_poly.pdbx_seq_one_letter_code
_entity_poly.pdbx_strand_id
1 'polypeptide(L)'
;MDEVSSDTDISITSVRSSFLSPSNLPSPPPTFLTVYQVSLVSAYKSCGDRINSLMNTVVDLEISVRRERDEPSLRYLVEELEKAQEELVLYRDVKRKKEREIKEEEKKLKLIAGTGSIVAKRQLNNVGMHMSKERTVLCLRR
;
A
#
# COMPACT_ATOMS: atom_id res chain seq x y z
N MET A 1 -48.67 -56.34 32.55
CA MET A 1 -47.56 -55.72 33.29
C MET A 1 -47.22 -54.46 32.53
N ASP A 2 -47.62 -53.35 33.14
CA ASP A 2 -47.46 -51.99 32.68
C ASP A 2 -45.99 -51.53 32.67
N GLU A 3 -45.83 -50.32 32.11
CA GLU A 3 -44.70 -49.38 32.22
C GLU A 3 -43.59 -49.57 31.16
N VAL A 4 -43.07 -48.54 30.49
CA VAL A 4 -43.24 -47.09 30.64
C VAL A 4 -42.84 -46.40 29.34
N SER A 5 -43.52 -45.28 29.05
CA SER A 5 -43.20 -44.31 28.00
C SER A 5 -41.94 -43.51 28.35
N SER A 6 -41.08 -43.22 27.36
CA SER A 6 -40.34 -41.95 27.38
C SER A 6 -40.17 -41.39 25.98
N ASP A 7 -40.84 -40.27 25.76
CA ASP A 7 -40.66 -39.33 24.67
C ASP A 7 -39.19 -39.00 24.41
N THR A 8 -38.81 -38.87 23.13
CA THR A 8 -38.14 -37.65 22.66
C THR A 8 -38.19 -37.55 21.14
N ASP A 9 -39.15 -36.73 20.72
CA ASP A 9 -39.14 -35.73 19.65
C ASP A 9 -38.41 -35.96 18.32
N ILE A 10 -39.27 -35.93 17.31
CA ILE A 10 -39.05 -35.70 15.90
C ILE A 10 -38.52 -34.27 15.70
N SER A 11 -37.47 -34.11 14.89
CA SER A 11 -37.41 -33.00 13.91
C SER A 11 -36.32 -33.23 12.87
N ILE A 12 -36.70 -33.92 11.79
CA ILE A 12 -36.04 -33.80 10.50
C ILE A 12 -36.35 -32.38 9.99
N THR A 13 -35.46 -31.43 10.26
CA THR A 13 -35.50 -30.14 9.60
C THR A 13 -34.27 -30.00 8.71
N SER A 14 -34.56 -30.08 7.41
CA SER A 14 -33.72 -29.63 6.31
C SER A 14 -33.30 -28.18 6.55
N VAL A 15 -32.14 -27.98 7.16
CA VAL A 15 -31.51 -26.67 7.19
C VAL A 15 -30.74 -26.55 5.89
N ARG A 16 -31.41 -25.96 4.90
CA ARG A 16 -30.81 -25.35 3.71
C ARG A 16 -29.44 -24.79 4.08
N SER A 17 -28.41 -25.35 3.47
CA SER A 17 -27.13 -24.69 3.29
C SER A 17 -27.42 -23.31 2.69
N SER A 18 -27.42 -22.29 3.55
CA SER A 18 -27.38 -20.90 3.12
C SER A 18 -26.03 -20.74 2.46
N PHE A 19 -26.06 -20.83 1.13
CA PHE A 19 -25.05 -20.28 0.25
C PHE A 19 -24.51 -19.01 0.88
N LEU A 20 -23.27 -19.06 1.36
CA LEU A 20 -22.46 -17.85 1.44
C LEU A 20 -22.37 -17.37 0.00
N SER A 21 -23.32 -16.51 -0.38
CA SER A 21 -23.17 -15.68 -1.56
C SER A 21 -21.75 -15.14 -1.51
N PRO A 22 -20.92 -15.37 -2.55
CA PRO A 22 -19.66 -14.66 -2.64
C PRO A 22 -20.05 -13.20 -2.49
N SER A 23 -19.56 -12.56 -1.43
CA SER A 23 -19.67 -11.14 -1.28
C SER A 23 -19.20 -10.60 -2.63
N ASN A 24 -20.10 -9.99 -3.39
CA ASN A 24 -19.72 -9.14 -4.50
C ASN A 24 -18.99 -7.96 -3.83
N LEU A 25 -17.77 -8.22 -3.35
CA LEU A 25 -16.76 -7.20 -3.16
C LEU A 25 -16.81 -6.42 -4.46
N PRO A 26 -17.07 -5.11 -4.42
CA PRO A 26 -17.04 -4.31 -5.63
C PRO A 26 -15.69 -4.62 -6.26
N SER A 27 -15.71 -5.26 -7.43
CA SER A 27 -14.47 -5.51 -8.14
C SER A 27 -13.80 -4.15 -8.25
N PRO A 28 -12.54 -4.02 -7.80
CA PRO A 28 -11.85 -2.75 -7.93
C PRO A 28 -12.02 -2.33 -9.40
N PRO A 29 -12.44 -1.08 -9.66
CA PRO A 29 -12.79 -0.64 -11.00
C PRO A 29 -11.69 -1.10 -11.93
N PRO A 30 -12.01 -1.73 -13.08
CA PRO A 30 -11.05 -2.47 -13.88
C PRO A 30 -9.84 -1.59 -14.09
N THR A 31 -8.79 -1.89 -13.33
CA THR A 31 -7.54 -1.16 -13.47
C THR A 31 -7.04 -1.64 -14.80
N PHE A 32 -7.09 -0.79 -15.82
CA PHE A 32 -6.55 -1.15 -17.13
C PHE A 32 -5.07 -1.50 -17.06
N LEU A 33 -4.44 -1.22 -15.91
CA LEU A 33 -3.09 -1.62 -15.56
C LEU A 33 -2.96 -3.15 -15.46
N THR A 34 -1.87 -3.66 -16.00
CA THR A 34 -1.46 -5.05 -15.76
C THR A 34 -1.06 -5.25 -14.30
N VAL A 35 -1.02 -6.51 -13.83
CA VAL A 35 -0.54 -6.85 -12.47
C VAL A 35 0.85 -6.27 -12.20
N TYR A 36 1.74 -6.33 -13.21
CA TYR A 36 3.07 -5.74 -13.14
C TYR A 36 3.02 -4.22 -12.94
N GLN A 37 2.21 -3.51 -13.72
CA GLN A 37 2.05 -2.06 -13.61
C GLN A 37 1.43 -1.65 -12.27
N VAL A 38 0.46 -2.42 -11.76
CA VAL A 38 -0.10 -2.22 -10.42
C VAL A 38 0.98 -2.39 -9.36
N SER A 39 1.80 -3.45 -9.44
CA SER A 39 2.91 -3.68 -8.52
C SER A 39 3.93 -2.54 -8.53
N LEU A 40 4.35 -2.07 -9.72
CA LEU A 40 5.26 -0.94 -9.88
C LEU A 40 4.74 0.33 -9.21
N VAL A 41 3.50 0.71 -9.55
CA VAL A 41 2.88 1.92 -9.01
C VAL A 41 2.68 1.82 -7.49
N SER A 42 2.32 0.64 -6.99
CA SER A 42 2.09 0.42 -5.56
C SER A 42 3.41 0.50 -4.79
N ALA A 43 4.48 -0.12 -5.30
CA ALA A 43 5.81 -0.03 -4.71
C ALA A 43 6.34 1.41 -4.69
N TYR A 44 6.14 2.17 -5.78
CA TYR A 44 6.51 3.58 -5.86
C TYR A 44 5.80 4.42 -4.79
N LYS A 45 4.47 4.30 -4.67
CA LYS A 45 3.69 5.01 -3.65
C LYS A 45 4.09 4.63 -2.23
N SER A 46 4.27 3.34 -1.97
CA SER A 46 4.71 2.86 -0.65
C SER A 46 6.07 3.44 -0.24
N CYS A 47 6.99 3.61 -1.20
CA CYS A 47 8.24 4.32 -0.93
C CYS A 47 7.99 5.80 -0.58
N GLY A 48 7.08 6.47 -1.29
CA GLY A 48 6.65 7.84 -0.97
C GLY A 48 6.10 7.98 0.45
N ASP A 49 5.17 7.11 0.83
CA ASP A 49 4.56 7.11 2.17
C ASP A 49 5.62 6.86 3.25
N ARG A 50 6.53 5.92 3.02
CA ARG A 50 7.62 5.62 3.95
C ARG A 50 8.62 6.78 4.08
N ILE A 51 8.95 7.45 2.98
CA ILE A 51 9.80 8.66 3.00
C ILE A 51 9.13 9.75 3.83
N ASN A 52 7.83 10.01 3.63
CA ASN A 52 7.09 11.02 4.37
C ASN A 52 7.07 10.68 5.88
N SER A 53 6.80 9.42 6.22
CA SER A 53 6.85 8.94 7.60
C SER A 53 8.23 9.15 8.23
N LEU A 54 9.30 8.74 7.54
CA LEU A 54 10.67 8.87 8.03
C LEU A 54 11.09 10.34 8.19
N MET A 55 10.68 11.22 7.26
CA MET A 55 10.94 12.66 7.40
C MET A 55 10.30 13.22 8.67
N ASN A 56 9.07 12.83 8.99
CA ASN A 56 8.44 13.25 10.24
C ASN A 56 9.20 12.69 11.47
N THR A 57 9.54 11.40 11.45
CA THR A 57 10.31 10.75 12.53
C THR A 57 11.66 11.42 12.75
N VAL A 58 12.40 11.75 11.69
CA VAL A 58 13.68 12.46 11.79
C VAL A 58 13.51 13.79 12.51
N VAL A 59 12.52 14.59 12.14
CA VAL A 59 12.31 15.90 12.80
C VAL A 59 11.88 15.72 14.25
N ASP A 60 11.05 14.72 14.58
CA ASP A 60 10.63 14.46 15.95
C ASP A 60 11.79 13.95 16.84
N LEU A 61 12.68 13.14 16.28
CA LEU A 61 13.91 12.71 16.94
C LEU A 61 14.88 13.88 17.13
N GLU A 62 15.07 14.74 16.13
CA GLU A 62 15.89 15.96 16.27
C GLU A 62 15.39 16.88 17.40
N ILE A 63 14.07 17.00 17.57
CA ILE A 63 13.48 17.76 18.68
C ILE A 63 13.77 17.06 20.02
N SER A 64 13.62 15.74 20.07
CA SER A 64 13.88 14.94 21.28
C SER A 64 15.35 15.04 21.71
N VAL A 65 16.29 14.84 20.79
CA VAL A 65 17.74 14.97 21.02
C VAL A 65 18.11 16.33 21.60
N ARG A 66 17.51 17.43 21.10
CA ARG A 66 17.80 18.79 21.60
C ARG A 66 17.27 19.04 23.02
N ARG A 67 16.28 18.27 23.47
CA ARG A 67 15.62 18.44 24.77
C ARG A 67 16.16 17.50 25.83
N GLU A 68 16.69 16.36 25.42
CA GLU A 68 17.21 15.33 26.31
C GLU A 68 18.44 15.82 27.09
N ARG A 69 18.51 15.45 28.37
CA ARG A 69 19.59 15.81 29.30
C ARG A 69 20.26 14.58 29.90
N ASP A 70 19.59 13.43 29.87
CA ASP A 70 20.15 12.16 30.32
C ASP A 70 21.06 11.55 29.24
N GLU A 71 22.32 11.28 29.58
CA GLU A 71 23.35 10.85 28.63
C GLU A 71 23.07 9.47 27.99
N PRO A 72 22.63 8.43 28.75
CA PRO A 72 22.18 7.17 28.14
C PRO A 72 21.01 7.36 27.16
N SER A 73 19.99 8.13 27.55
CA SER A 73 18.81 8.37 26.71
C SER A 73 19.17 9.18 25.45
N LEU A 74 20.07 10.16 25.59
CA LEU A 74 20.57 10.95 24.47
C LEU A 74 21.29 10.08 23.45
N ARG A 75 22.18 9.17 23.88
CA ARG A 75 22.89 8.25 22.97
C ARG A 75 21.93 7.38 22.18
N TYR A 76 20.93 6.80 22.84
CA TYR A 76 19.89 6.03 22.17
C TYR A 76 19.13 6.85 21.11
N LEU A 77 18.74 8.09 21.44
CA LEU A 77 18.03 8.97 20.51
C LEU A 77 18.90 9.37 19.30
N VAL A 78 20.21 9.55 19.50
CA VAL A 78 21.16 9.82 18.41
C VAL A 78 21.28 8.61 17.49
N GLU A 79 21.42 7.40 18.03
CA GLU A 79 21.48 6.16 17.24
C GLU A 79 20.19 5.95 16.41
N GLU A 80 19.02 6.17 17.01
CA GLU A 80 17.73 6.07 16.29
C GLU A 80 17.58 7.17 15.23
N LEU A 81 18.11 8.37 15.48
CA LEU A 81 18.13 9.45 14.49
C LEU A 81 19.00 9.09 13.28
N GLU A 82 20.21 8.58 13.52
CA GLU A 82 21.12 8.12 12.47
C GLU A 82 20.46 7.02 11.63
N LYS A 83 19.89 6.00 12.28
CA LYS A 83 19.17 4.92 11.60
C LYS A 83 17.98 5.43 10.76
N ALA A 84 17.19 6.36 11.29
CA ALA A 84 16.08 6.94 10.55
C ALA A 84 16.56 7.74 9.31
N GLN A 85 17.70 8.43 9.42
CA GLN A 85 18.33 9.13 8.30
C GLN A 85 18.87 8.17 7.25
N GLU A 86 19.52 7.08 7.66
CA GLU A 86 20.00 6.03 6.75
C GLU A 86 18.84 5.36 5.99
N GLU A 87 17.77 4.96 6.70
CA GLU A 87 16.57 4.41 6.07
C GLU A 87 15.96 5.41 5.08
N LEU A 88 15.94 6.70 5.42
CA LEU A 88 15.39 7.75 4.54
C LEU A 88 16.18 7.84 3.23
N VAL A 89 17.51 7.76 3.28
CA VAL A 89 18.35 7.74 2.08
C VAL A 89 18.04 6.50 1.23
N LEU A 90 17.98 5.32 1.87
CA LEU A 90 17.67 4.06 1.20
C LEU A 90 16.33 4.11 0.46
N TYR A 91 15.26 4.55 1.12
CA TYR A 91 13.94 4.63 0.50
C TYR A 91 13.88 5.68 -0.62
N ARG A 92 14.65 6.79 -0.52
CA ARG A 92 14.79 7.76 -1.62
C ARG A 92 15.48 7.14 -2.84
N ASP A 93 16.52 6.32 -2.64
CA ASP A 93 17.18 5.60 -3.72
C ASP A 93 16.25 4.56 -4.37
N VAL A 94 15.53 3.78 -3.56
CA VAL A 94 14.55 2.80 -4.03
C VAL A 94 13.44 3.50 -4.82
N LYS A 95 12.90 4.62 -4.32
CA LYS A 95 11.90 5.41 -5.03
C LYS A 95 12.42 5.89 -6.39
N ARG A 96 13.64 6.44 -6.45
CA ARG A 96 14.29 6.85 -7.72
C ARG A 96 14.48 5.68 -8.69
N LYS A 97 14.75 4.47 -8.18
CA LYS A 97 14.79 3.26 -9.01
C LYS A 97 13.41 2.92 -9.58
N LYS A 98 12.36 2.96 -8.75
CA LYS A 98 10.97 2.72 -9.20
C LYS A 98 10.48 3.76 -10.19
N GLU A 99 10.85 5.03 -10.04
CA GLU A 99 10.56 6.06 -11.05
C GLU A 99 11.19 5.74 -12.41
N ARG A 100 12.40 5.18 -12.43
CA ARG A 100 13.06 4.77 -13.68
C ARG A 100 12.34 3.59 -14.32
N GLU A 101 12.00 2.55 -13.54
CA GLU A 101 11.23 1.39 -14.00
C GLU A 101 9.87 1.83 -14.59
N ILE A 102 9.18 2.76 -13.92
CA ILE A 102 7.90 3.32 -14.42
C ILE A 102 8.11 4.11 -15.72
N LYS A 103 9.14 4.94 -15.82
CA LYS A 103 9.46 5.68 -17.06
C LYS A 103 9.77 4.76 -18.23
N GLU A 104 10.43 3.63 -17.99
CA GLU A 104 10.68 2.61 -19.02
C GLU A 104 9.38 1.95 -19.47
N GLU A 105 8.50 1.61 -18.54
CA GLU A 105 7.19 1.05 -18.85
C GLU A 105 6.32 2.06 -19.63
N GLU A 106 6.34 3.34 -19.27
CA GLU A 106 5.68 4.40 -20.03
C GLU A 106 6.21 4.50 -21.46
N LYS A 107 7.52 4.34 -21.69
CA LYS A 107 8.11 4.34 -23.04
C LYS A 107 7.58 3.17 -23.87
N LYS A 108 7.51 1.96 -23.29
CA LYS A 108 6.94 0.78 -23.96
C LYS A 108 5.48 1.00 -24.32
N LEU A 109 4.68 1.52 -23.38
CA LEU A 109 3.28 1.83 -23.61
C LEU A 109 3.08 2.90 -24.68
N LYS A 110 3.93 3.92 -24.75
CA LYS A 110 3.89 4.95 -25.81
C LYS A 110 4.13 4.34 -27.19
N LEU A 111 5.10 3.43 -27.32
CA LEU A 111 5.38 2.73 -28.58
C LEU A 111 4.15 1.95 -29.06
N ILE A 112 3.55 1.14 -28.17
CA ILE A 112 2.37 0.31 -28.48
C ILE A 112 1.13 1.17 -28.72
N ALA A 113 0.95 2.27 -27.97
CA ALA A 113 -0.14 3.20 -28.21
C ALA A 113 -0.01 3.89 -29.58
N GLY A 114 1.22 4.15 -30.04
CA GLY A 114 1.52 4.70 -31.37
C GLY A 114 1.08 3.79 -32.52
N THR A 115 0.94 2.47 -32.30
CA THR A 115 0.39 1.53 -33.29
C THR A 115 -1.13 1.43 -33.25
N GLY A 116 -1.82 2.34 -32.53
CA GLY A 116 -3.28 2.40 -32.46
C GLY A 116 -3.92 1.61 -31.32
N SER A 117 -3.13 1.04 -30.39
CA SER A 117 -3.69 0.29 -29.26
C SER A 117 -4.38 1.20 -28.23
N ILE A 118 -5.70 1.12 -28.16
CA ILE A 118 -6.54 1.86 -27.20
C ILE A 118 -6.22 1.43 -25.75
N VAL A 119 -5.95 0.14 -25.54
CA VAL A 119 -5.62 -0.41 -24.21
C VAL A 119 -4.31 0.17 -23.70
N ALA A 120 -3.26 0.20 -24.54
CA ALA A 120 -1.97 0.77 -24.17
C ALA A 120 -2.06 2.27 -23.87
N LYS A 121 -2.87 3.02 -24.66
CA LYS A 121 -3.14 4.45 -24.40
C LYS A 121 -3.82 4.65 -23.04
N ARG A 122 -4.78 3.80 -22.69
CA ARG A 122 -5.49 3.87 -21.40
C ARG A 122 -4.59 3.47 -20.22
N GLN A 123 -3.75 2.45 -20.40
CA GLN A 123 -2.72 2.06 -19.44
C GLN A 123 -1.75 3.22 -19.16
N LEU A 124 -1.24 3.85 -20.22
CA LEU A 124 -0.32 4.99 -20.11
C LEU A 124 -0.93 6.14 -19.30
N ASN A 125 -2.20 6.50 -19.58
CA ASN A 125 -2.90 7.54 -18.84
C ASN A 125 -3.07 7.19 -17.36
N ASN A 126 -3.39 5.93 -17.05
CA ASN A 126 -3.57 5.48 -15.67
C ASN A 126 -2.25 5.48 -14.88
N VAL A 127 -1.14 5.04 -15.49
CA VAL A 127 0.20 5.15 -14.88
C VAL A 127 0.53 6.62 -14.59
N GLY A 128 0.36 7.50 -15.58
CA GLY A 128 0.65 8.93 -15.42
C GLY A 128 -0.19 9.63 -14.35
N MET A 129 -1.47 9.25 -14.22
CA MET A 129 -2.36 9.76 -13.17
C MET A 129 -1.84 9.41 -11.77
N HIS A 130 -1.34 8.19 -11.57
CA HIS A 130 -0.79 7.79 -10.28
C HIS A 130 0.52 8.52 -9.94
N MET A 131 1.37 8.76 -10.92
CA MET A 131 2.62 9.52 -10.73
C MET A 131 2.36 11.00 -10.42
N SER A 132 1.26 11.56 -10.93
CA SER A 132 0.91 12.97 -10.73
C SER A 132 0.31 13.25 -9.35
N LYS A 133 -0.50 12.33 -8.80
CA LYS A 133 -1.16 12.49 -7.49
C LYS A 133 -0.18 12.54 -6.31
N GLU A 134 0.99 11.93 -6.43
CA GLU A 134 1.98 11.94 -5.35
C GLU A 134 2.74 13.27 -5.25
N ARG A 135 2.87 14.02 -6.35
CA ARG A 135 3.52 15.35 -6.32
C ARG A 135 2.79 16.36 -5.45
N THR A 136 1.51 16.13 -5.17
CA THR A 136 0.64 17.02 -4.39
C THR A 136 0.61 16.70 -2.89
N VAL A 137 1.28 15.64 -2.42
CA VAL A 137 1.30 15.28 -1.00
C VAL A 137 2.28 16.20 -0.26
N LEU A 138 1.72 17.23 0.37
CA LEU A 138 2.44 18.12 1.29
C LEU A 138 2.58 17.43 2.64
N CYS A 139 3.76 17.50 3.26
CA CYS A 139 3.97 17.10 4.65
C CYS A 139 3.03 17.90 5.56
N LEU A 140 1.95 17.27 6.02
CA LEU A 140 1.05 17.83 7.00
C LEU A 140 1.54 17.43 8.38
N ARG A 141 2.29 18.31 9.03
CA ARG A 141 2.30 18.32 10.50
C ARG A 141 0.87 18.62 10.96
N ARG A 142 0.23 17.67 11.64
CA ARG A 142 -0.95 17.91 12.48
C ARG A 142 -0.51 18.05 13.92
#